data_AF-A0A6G3XNX9-F1
#
_entry.id   AF-A0A6G3XNX9-F1
#
_cell.length_a   1.000
_cell.length_b   1.000
_cell.length_c   1.000
_cell.angle_alpha   90.00
_cell.angle_beta   90.00
_cell.angle_gamma   90.00
#
_symmetry.space_group_name_H-M   'P 1'
#
loop_
_entity.id
_entity.type
_entity.pdbx_description
1 polymer ?
#
loop_
_entity_poly.entity_id
_entity_poly.type
_entity_poly.pdbx_seq_one_letter_code
_entity_poly.pdbx_strand_id
1 'polypeptide(L)'
;KQLAAVHTATPVRAITRHADGVDITTEDGTRTPYDSVVIATHPDQALRLLTDPTDAERGTLGAFRYSRNPTLLHTDTTLLPRARGARASWNYLMPSCAADADRVTVSYDMTRLQRLDAPETFVVTLNGSDRVDPASVRARMVYEHP
;
A
#
# COMPACT_ATOMS: atom_id res chain seq x y z
N LYS A 1 15.86 -14.03 -14.59
CA LYS A 1 14.77 -13.65 -15.55
C LYS A 1 14.95 -12.16 -15.83
N GLN A 2 15.37 -11.77 -17.03
CA GLN A 2 15.54 -10.35 -17.37
C GLN A 2 14.22 -9.80 -17.92
N LEU A 3 13.82 -8.62 -17.44
CA LEU A 3 12.68 -7.88 -17.98
C LEU A 3 13.17 -7.10 -19.20
N ALA A 4 12.46 -7.21 -20.32
CA ALA A 4 12.84 -6.51 -21.56
C ALA A 4 12.60 -5.00 -21.48
N ALA A 5 11.60 -4.56 -20.71
CA ALA A 5 11.29 -3.16 -20.48
C ALA A 5 10.59 -2.99 -19.12
N VAL A 6 10.74 -1.81 -18.52
CA VAL A 6 10.00 -1.36 -17.33
C VAL A 6 9.56 0.08 -17.59
N HIS A 7 8.25 0.32 -17.55
CA HIS A 7 7.66 1.63 -17.76
C HIS A 7 7.16 2.17 -16.41
N THR A 8 7.98 2.99 -15.76
CA THR A 8 7.60 3.66 -14.51
C THR A 8 6.80 4.93 -14.80
N ALA A 9 5.90 5.31 -13.89
CA ALA A 9 5.03 6.48 -14.06
C ALA A 9 4.19 6.43 -15.35
N THR A 10 3.80 5.22 -15.77
CA THR A 10 2.92 4.98 -16.92
C THR A 10 1.67 4.24 -16.46
N PRO A 11 0.70 4.93 -15.83
CA PRO A 11 -0.50 4.28 -15.35
C PRO A 11 -1.29 3.71 -16.53
N VAL A 12 -1.68 2.43 -16.43
CA VAL A 12 -2.67 1.83 -17.33
C VAL A 12 -4.05 2.35 -16.94
N ARG A 13 -4.85 2.73 -17.93
CA ARG A 13 -6.21 3.25 -17.75
C ARG A 13 -7.28 2.33 -18.31
N ALA A 14 -6.97 1.55 -19.35
CA ALA A 14 -7.90 0.60 -19.91
C ALA A 14 -7.18 -0.63 -20.49
N ILE A 15 -7.88 -1.76 -20.45
CA ILE A 15 -7.52 -3.04 -21.05
C ILE A 15 -8.71 -3.47 -21.89
N THR A 16 -8.54 -3.47 -23.21
CA THR A 16 -9.57 -3.88 -24.17
C THR A 16 -9.19 -5.20 -24.81
N ARG A 17 -10.09 -6.18 -24.75
CA ARG A 17 -9.89 -7.53 -25.29
C ARG A 17 -10.53 -7.65 -26.65
N HIS A 18 -9.94 -8.49 -27.50
CA HIS A 18 -10.43 -8.80 -28.84
C HIS A 18 -10.15 -10.28 -29.13
N ALA A 19 -10.62 -10.77 -30.28
CA ALA A 19 -10.49 -12.18 -30.64
C ALA A 19 -9.03 -12.67 -30.76
N ASP A 20 -8.10 -11.77 -31.07
CA ASP A 20 -6.71 -12.06 -31.42
C ASP A 20 -5.68 -11.43 -30.47
N GLY A 21 -6.11 -10.74 -29.41
CA GLY A 21 -5.18 -10.14 -28.45
C GLY A 21 -5.82 -9.12 -27.52
N VAL A 22 -4.99 -8.27 -26.94
CA VAL A 22 -5.37 -7.28 -25.92
C VAL A 22 -4.65 -5.97 -26.19
N ASP A 23 -5.38 -4.86 -26.04
CA ASP A 23 -4.82 -3.53 -26.11
C ASP A 23 -4.79 -2.89 -24.72
N ILE A 24 -3.62 -2.38 -24.37
CA ILE A 24 -3.41 -1.59 -23.17
C ILE A 24 -3.45 -0.11 -23.56
N THR A 25 -4.29 0.66 -22.87
CA THR A 25 -4.31 2.13 -22.98
C THR A 25 -3.69 2.73 -21.73
N THR A 26 -2.66 3.55 -21.91
CA THR A 26 -1.99 4.29 -20.84
C THR A 26 -2.60 5.67 -20.64
N GLU A 27 -2.24 6.35 -19.55
CA GLU A 27 -2.82 7.64 -19.16
C GLU A 27 -2.65 8.76 -20.20
N ASP A 28 -1.58 8.74 -20.98
CA ASP A 28 -1.33 9.65 -22.10
C ASP A 28 -2.20 9.35 -23.34
N GLY A 29 -3.04 8.32 -23.26
CA GLY A 29 -3.89 7.86 -24.36
C GLY A 29 -3.18 6.92 -25.34
N THR A 30 -1.89 6.62 -25.15
CA THR A 30 -1.17 5.66 -25.98
C THR A 30 -1.83 4.28 -25.88
N ARG A 31 -2.12 3.67 -27.03
CA ARG A 31 -2.68 2.31 -27.13
C ARG A 31 -1.61 1.38 -27.71
N THR A 32 -1.35 0.27 -27.03
CA THR A 32 -0.33 -0.71 -27.45
C THR A 32 -0.90 -2.12 -27.43
N PRO A 33 -0.75 -2.90 -28.53
CA PRO A 33 -1.23 -4.27 -28.61
C PRO A 33 -0.26 -5.26 -27.95
N TYR A 34 -0.84 -6.31 -27.38
CA TYR A 34 -0.15 -7.45 -26.79
C TYR A 34 -0.95 -8.73 -27.03
N ASP A 35 -0.26 -9.87 -27.13
CA ASP A 35 -0.92 -11.18 -27.28
C ASP A 35 -1.66 -11.61 -25.99
N SER A 36 -1.17 -11.17 -24.84
CA SER A 36 -1.70 -11.54 -23.52
C SER A 36 -1.28 -10.53 -22.45
N VAL A 37 -2.09 -10.44 -21.38
CA VAL A 37 -1.84 -9.52 -20.25
C VAL A 37 -2.00 -10.28 -18.93
N VAL A 38 -1.09 -10.00 -17.99
CA VAL A 38 -1.21 -10.41 -16.59
C VAL A 38 -1.45 -9.15 -15.76
N ILE A 39 -2.59 -9.08 -15.07
CA ILE A 39 -2.94 -7.95 -14.20
C ILE A 39 -2.46 -8.28 -12.78
N ALA A 40 -1.49 -7.51 -12.29
CA ALA A 40 -0.89 -7.67 -10.97
C ALA A 40 -1.22 -6.47 -10.05
N THR A 41 -2.46 -5.98 -10.13
CA THR A 41 -3.00 -4.90 -9.29
C THR A 41 -4.02 -5.44 -8.28
N HIS A 42 -4.54 -4.60 -7.39
CA HIS A 42 -5.64 -5.01 -6.52
C HIS A 42 -6.88 -5.41 -7.36
N PRO A 43 -7.69 -6.40 -6.92
CA PRO A 43 -8.91 -6.80 -7.61
C PRO A 43 -9.85 -5.66 -8.04
N ASP A 44 -10.08 -4.66 -7.19
CA ASP A 44 -10.91 -3.50 -7.54
C ASP A 44 -10.29 -2.65 -8.66
N GLN A 45 -8.96 -2.48 -8.64
CA GLN A 45 -8.20 -1.80 -9.68
C GLN A 45 -8.27 -2.60 -10.99
N ALA A 46 -8.02 -3.90 -10.94
CA ALA A 46 -8.11 -4.79 -12.10
C ALA A 46 -9.50 -4.69 -12.75
N LEU A 47 -10.56 -4.71 -11.95
CA LEU A 47 -11.93 -4.58 -12.44
C LEU A 47 -12.18 -3.22 -13.14
N ARG A 48 -11.63 -2.12 -12.61
CA ARG A 48 -11.73 -0.79 -13.24
C ARG A 48 -10.95 -0.67 -14.55
N LEU A 49 -9.89 -1.47 -14.74
CA LEU A 49 -9.08 -1.44 -15.96
C LEU A 49 -9.75 -2.17 -17.12
N LEU A 50 -10.56 -3.20 -16.86
CA LEU A 50 -11.25 -3.94 -17.91
C LEU A 50 -12.36 -3.08 -18.53
N THR A 51 -12.39 -2.94 -19.85
CA THR A 51 -13.43 -2.16 -20.54
C THR A 51 -14.74 -2.91 -20.69
N ASP A 52 -14.68 -4.24 -20.75
CA ASP A 52 -15.82 -5.14 -20.96
C ASP A 52 -15.87 -6.30 -19.95
N PRO A 53 -15.75 -6.08 -18.62
CA PRO A 53 -15.67 -7.18 -17.68
C PRO A 53 -16.91 -8.07 -17.78
N THR A 54 -16.74 -9.38 -17.68
CA THR A 54 -17.84 -10.35 -17.60
C THR A 54 -18.50 -10.29 -16.23
N ASP A 55 -19.68 -10.90 -16.09
CA ASP A 55 -20.36 -10.93 -14.79
C ASP A 55 -19.62 -11.78 -13.76
N ALA A 56 -18.94 -12.84 -14.20
CA ALA A 56 -18.06 -13.63 -13.35
C ALA A 56 -16.85 -12.81 -12.83
N GLU A 57 -16.25 -12.00 -13.70
CA GLU A 57 -15.17 -11.08 -13.33
C GLU A 57 -15.64 -10.00 -12.36
N ARG A 58 -16.81 -9.39 -12.61
CA ARG A 58 -17.44 -8.44 -11.67
C ARG A 58 -17.68 -9.07 -10.31
N GLY A 59 -18.28 -10.26 -10.27
CA GLY A 59 -18.58 -10.97 -9.03
C GLY A 59 -17.32 -11.35 -8.24
N THR A 60 -16.29 -11.82 -8.94
CA THR A 60 -15.04 -12.26 -8.30
C THR A 60 -14.18 -11.09 -7.84
N LEU A 61 -13.91 -10.13 -8.74
CA LEU A 61 -13.01 -9.02 -8.46
C LEU A 61 -13.66 -7.95 -7.56
N GLY A 62 -14.98 -7.80 -7.62
CA GLY A 62 -15.74 -6.86 -6.81
C GLY A 62 -16.06 -7.34 -5.39
N ALA A 63 -15.74 -8.59 -5.04
CA ALA A 63 -16.04 -9.14 -3.71
C ALA A 63 -15.12 -8.61 -2.59
N PHE A 64 -13.98 -8.03 -2.94
CA PHE A 64 -12.97 -7.58 -1.99
C PHE A 64 -13.36 -6.22 -1.39
N ARG A 65 -13.26 -6.11 -0.07
CA ARG A 65 -13.37 -4.85 0.67
C ARG A 65 -11.97 -4.44 1.10
N TYR A 66 -11.73 -3.15 1.23
CA TYR A 66 -10.41 -2.65 1.61
C TYR A 66 -10.50 -1.73 2.81
N SER A 67 -9.56 -1.87 3.71
CA SER A 67 -9.28 -0.90 4.77
C SER A 67 -8.20 0.07 4.28
N ARG A 68 -8.40 1.37 4.49
CA ARG A 68 -7.40 2.40 4.20
C ARG A 68 -6.63 2.70 5.48
N ASN A 69 -5.32 2.53 5.43
CA ASN A 69 -4.42 2.73 6.57
C ASN A 69 -3.48 3.92 6.30
N PRO A 70 -3.82 5.13 6.79
CA PRO A 70 -2.92 6.27 6.78
C PRO A 70 -1.63 5.91 7.54
N THR A 71 -0.50 6.11 6.88
CA THR A 71 0.80 5.66 7.35
C THR A 71 1.81 6.78 7.26
N LEU A 72 2.55 6.98 8.34
CA LEU A 72 3.55 8.03 8.46
C LEU A 72 4.93 7.41 8.67
N LEU A 73 5.91 7.83 7.87
CA LEU A 73 7.33 7.66 8.19
C LEU A 73 7.81 8.92 8.93
N HIS A 74 8.39 8.74 10.11
CA HIS A 74 8.81 9.84 10.97
C HIS A 74 10.01 9.47 11.86
N THR A 75 10.56 10.45 12.56
CA THR A 75 11.64 10.27 13.55
C THR A 75 11.18 10.46 15.01
N ASP A 76 9.89 10.72 15.23
CA ASP A 76 9.31 10.78 16.58
C ASP A 76 9.30 9.38 17.25
N THR A 77 10.16 9.19 18.24
CA THR A 77 10.29 7.93 18.98
C THR A 77 9.38 7.84 20.21
N THR A 78 8.53 8.84 20.46
CA THR A 78 7.61 8.85 21.61
C THR A 78 6.50 7.80 21.49
N LEU A 79 6.24 7.33 20.27
CA LEU A 79 5.30 6.23 20.00
C LEU A 79 5.90 4.82 20.22
N LEU A 80 7.21 4.72 20.45
CA LEU A 80 7.83 3.46 20.87
C LEU A 80 7.68 3.30 22.40
N PRO A 81 7.71 2.05 22.91
CA PRO A 81 7.73 1.80 24.35
C PRO A 81 8.80 2.62 25.07
N ARG A 82 8.41 3.24 26.20
CA ARG A 82 9.32 4.00 27.07
C ARG A 82 10.40 3.10 27.68
N ALA A 83 10.02 1.89 28.08
CA ALA A 83 10.95 0.88 28.56
C ALA A 83 11.78 0.34 27.37
N ARG A 84 13.09 0.63 27.37
CA ARG A 84 14.00 0.22 26.27
C ARG A 84 13.97 -1.28 26.01
N GLY A 85 13.88 -2.11 27.06
CA GLY A 85 13.80 -3.57 26.94
C GLY A 85 12.50 -4.10 26.31
N ALA A 86 11.44 -3.28 26.27
CA ALA A 86 10.17 -3.62 25.65
C ALA A 86 10.07 -3.16 24.19
N ARG A 87 11.07 -2.43 23.66
CA ARG A 87 11.07 -1.98 22.27
C ARG A 87 11.32 -3.16 21.34
N ALA A 88 10.34 -3.45 20.50
CA ALA A 88 10.44 -4.45 19.45
C ALA A 88 10.50 -3.77 18.08
N SER A 89 10.77 -4.54 17.04
CA SER A 89 10.66 -4.05 15.67
C SER A 89 9.22 -3.66 15.32
N TRP A 90 8.24 -4.26 15.99
CA TRP A 90 6.81 -4.02 15.83
C TRP A 90 6.21 -3.75 17.21
N ASN A 91 5.58 -2.60 17.39
CA ASN A 91 4.99 -2.17 18.65
C ASN A 91 3.54 -1.77 18.39
N TYR A 92 2.65 -2.06 19.32
CA TYR A 92 1.26 -1.65 19.22
C TYR A 92 0.86 -0.90 20.49
N LEU A 93 -0.04 0.07 20.32
CA LEU A 93 -0.67 0.77 21.43
C LEU A 93 -2.18 0.57 21.32
N MET A 94 -2.74 0.01 22.38
CA MET A 94 -4.19 -0.03 22.60
C MET A 94 -4.58 1.10 23.56
N PRO A 95 -5.58 1.93 23.23
CA PRO A 95 -6.02 3.00 24.12
C PRO A 95 -6.72 2.47 25.39
N SER A 96 -7.28 1.25 25.35
CA SER A 96 -7.79 0.53 26.51
C SER A 96 -7.81 -0.99 26.24
N CYS A 97 -8.01 -1.80 27.28
CA CYS A 97 -8.12 -3.26 27.15
C CYS A 97 -9.40 -3.72 26.44
N ALA A 98 -10.39 -2.83 26.29
CA ALA A 98 -11.66 -3.10 25.62
C ALA A 98 -11.78 -2.34 24.29
N ALA A 99 -10.69 -1.75 23.80
CA ALA A 99 -10.71 -1.00 22.55
C ALA A 99 -10.87 -1.94 21.35
N ASP A 100 -11.69 -1.51 20.39
CA ASP A 100 -11.80 -2.17 19.10
C ASP A 100 -10.47 -2.16 18.34
N ALA A 101 -10.26 -3.18 17.51
CA ALA A 101 -9.00 -3.40 16.79
C ALA A 101 -8.65 -2.26 15.81
N ASP A 102 -9.65 -1.52 15.32
CA ASP A 102 -9.49 -0.36 14.45
C ASP A 102 -8.88 0.87 15.16
N ARG A 103 -8.89 0.88 16.50
CA ARG A 103 -8.28 1.94 17.32
C ARG A 103 -6.85 1.62 17.77
N VAL A 104 -6.29 0.51 17.30
CA VAL A 104 -4.91 0.11 17.59
C VAL A 104 -3.96 0.93 16.70
N THR A 105 -3.06 1.67 17.34
CA THR A 105 -1.93 2.30 16.64
C THR A 105 -0.78 1.30 16.58
N VAL A 106 -0.20 1.11 15.39
CA VAL A 106 0.96 0.22 15.21
C VAL A 106 2.17 1.04 14.77
N SER A 107 3.29 0.92 15.49
CA SER A 107 4.54 1.60 15.22
C SER A 107 5.69 0.61 15.02
N TYR A 108 6.32 0.69 13.86
CA TYR A 108 7.45 -0.13 13.46
C TYR A 108 8.75 0.63 13.68
N ASP A 109 9.65 0.09 14.49
CA ASP A 109 11.02 0.60 14.56
C ASP A 109 11.78 0.06 13.34
N MET A 110 11.81 0.87 12.28
CA MET A 110 12.40 0.50 11.00
C MET A 110 13.93 0.42 11.09
N THR A 111 14.55 1.26 11.91
CA THR A 111 15.99 1.20 12.19
C THR A 111 16.34 -0.18 12.77
N ARG A 112 15.57 -0.68 13.74
CA ARG A 112 15.75 -2.02 14.28
C ARG A 112 15.38 -3.12 13.29
N LEU A 113 14.23 -3.01 12.61
CA LEU A 113 13.71 -4.04 11.71
C LEU A 113 14.62 -4.28 10.50
N GLN A 114 15.09 -3.20 9.87
CA GLN A 114 15.90 -3.24 8.65
C GLN A 114 17.40 -3.13 8.92
N ARG A 115 17.81 -2.93 10.19
CA ARG A 115 19.20 -2.68 10.60
C ARG A 115 19.81 -1.49 9.85
N LEU A 116 19.06 -0.38 9.81
CA LEU A 116 19.51 0.85 9.15
C LEU A 116 20.67 1.47 9.91
N ASP A 117 21.74 1.82 9.20
CA ASP A 117 22.83 2.63 9.74
C ASP A 117 22.53 4.11 9.47
N ALA A 118 21.94 4.77 10.46
CA ALA A 118 21.53 6.17 10.39
C ALA A 118 21.61 6.84 11.78
N PRO A 119 21.85 8.16 11.84
CA PRO A 119 21.92 8.87 13.11
C PRO A 119 20.54 8.99 13.79
N GLU A 120 19.45 8.98 13.03
CA GLU A 120 18.09 8.96 13.57
C GLU A 120 17.47 7.56 13.64
N THR A 121 16.52 7.39 14.57
CA THR A 121 15.60 6.25 14.55
C THR A 121 14.43 6.55 13.64
N PHE A 122 14.23 5.71 12.62
CA PHE A 122 13.08 5.78 11.72
C PHE A 122 11.95 4.91 12.23
N VAL A 123 10.77 5.51 12.32
CA VAL A 123 9.55 4.85 12.77
C VAL A 123 8.48 4.97 11.69
N VAL A 124 7.80 3.86 11.41
CA VAL A 124 6.59 3.87 10.57
C VAL A 124 5.39 3.64 11.47
N THR A 125 4.43 4.56 11.48
CA THR A 125 3.21 4.45 12.29
C THR A 125 1.97 4.37 11.41
N LEU A 126 1.14 3.37 11.65
CA LEU A 126 -0.19 3.18 11.05
C LEU A 126 -1.25 3.58 12.06
N ASN A 127 -2.32 4.22 11.60
CA ASN A 127 -3.50 4.56 12.41
C ASN A 127 -3.14 5.35 13.70
N GLY A 128 -2.25 6.33 13.57
CA GLY A 128 -1.80 7.19 14.67
C GLY A 128 -1.43 8.60 14.22
N SER A 129 -2.03 9.07 13.12
CA SER A 129 -1.67 10.34 12.48
C SER A 129 -1.84 11.56 13.37
N ASP A 130 -2.76 11.48 14.34
CA ASP A 130 -3.02 12.48 15.38
C ASP A 130 -2.00 12.47 16.52
N ARG A 131 -1.16 11.44 16.59
CA ARG A 131 -0.21 11.20 17.71
C ARG A 131 1.25 11.43 17.34
N VAL A 132 1.55 11.47 16.04
CA VAL A 132 2.90 11.73 15.53
C VAL A 132 3.14 13.24 15.49
N ASP A 133 4.27 13.71 16.04
CA ASP A 133 4.69 15.10 15.86
C ASP A 133 4.83 15.45 14.35
N PRO A 134 4.03 16.37 13.80
CA PRO A 134 4.07 16.74 12.39
C PRO A 134 5.45 17.22 11.91
N ALA A 135 6.25 17.84 12.79
CA ALA A 135 7.59 18.34 12.43
C ALA A 135 8.60 17.19 12.20
N SER A 136 8.32 16.01 12.74
CA SER A 136 9.16 14.81 12.59
C SER A 136 8.83 13.97 11.35
N VAL A 137 7.73 14.28 10.66
CA VAL A 137 7.25 13.49 9.52
C VAL A 137 8.15 13.68 8.31
N ARG A 138 8.61 12.57 7.74
CA ARG A 138 9.44 12.53 6.52
C ARG A 138 8.64 12.15 5.28
N ALA A 139 7.64 11.29 5.45
CA ALA A 139 6.75 10.91 4.36
C ALA A 139 5.37 10.49 4.86
N ARG A 140 4.38 10.64 3.99
CA ARG A 140 2.98 10.23 4.21
C ARG A 140 2.56 9.30 3.08
N MET A 141 1.98 8.17 3.44
CA MET A 141 1.45 7.18 2.51
C MET A 141 0.07 6.73 2.97
N VAL A 142 -0.75 6.27 2.04
CA VAL A 142 -1.99 5.55 2.35
C VAL A 142 -1.85 4.17 1.74
N TYR A 143 -1.92 3.14 2.57
CA TYR A 143 -1.96 1.76 2.13
C TYR A 143 -3.37 1.22 2.20
N GLU A 144 -3.67 0.25 1.35
CA GLU A 144 -4.93 -0.45 1.34
C GLU A 144 -4.69 -1.92 1.62
N HIS A 145 -5.44 -2.49 2.57
CA HIS A 145 -5.39 -3.91 2.90
C HIS A 145 -6.77 -4.54 2.65
N PRO A 146 -6.87 -5.61 1.84
CA PRO A 146 -8.11 -6.36 1.65
C PRO A 146 -8.66 -7.00 2.94
#